data_AF-A0A2V1IJN5-F1
#
_entry.id   AF-A0A2V1IJN5-F1
#
_cell.length_a   1.000
_cell.length_b   1.000
_cell.length_c   1.000
_cell.angle_alpha   90.00
_cell.angle_beta   90.00
_cell.angle_gamma   90.00
#
_symmetry.space_group_name_H-M   'P 1'
#
loop_
_entity.id
_entity.type
_entity.pdbx_description
1 polymer ?
#
loop_
_entity_poly.entity_id
_entity_poly.type
_entity_poly.pdbx_seq_one_letter_code
_entity_poly.pdbx_strand_id
1 'polypeptide(L)' 'MKYARIISGLAARLGLSIEKAMEIFYGSATFQLIEKGIADLHARSEIYLVDELILELSAAKNQSNACR' A
#
# COMPACT_ATOMS: atom_id res chain seq x y z
N MET A 1 -11.47 0.60 12.67
CA MET A 1 -11.17 -0.04 11.37
C MET A 1 -9.75 0.30 10.96
N LYS A 2 -8.78 -0.63 11.09
CA LYS A 2 -7.35 -0.38 10.81
C LYS A 2 -7.09 0.00 9.34
N TYR A 3 -7.74 -0.69 8.40
CA TYR A 3 -7.58 -0.46 6.97
C TYR A 3 -8.05 0.91 6.50
N ALA A 4 -9.15 1.43 7.06
CA ALA A 4 -9.65 2.75 6.71
C ALA A 4 -8.63 3.87 7.01
N ARG A 5 -7.86 3.74 8.11
CA ARG A 5 -6.81 4.69 8.46
C ARG A 5 -5.59 4.58 7.53
N ILE A 6 -5.21 3.36 7.16
CA ILE A 6 -4.14 3.09 6.19
C ILE A 6 -4.49 3.71 4.83
N ILE A 7 -5.70 3.44 4.32
CA ILE A 7 -6.19 3.97 3.03
C ILE A 7 -6.27 5.50 3.07
N SER A 8 -6.77 6.08 4.17
CA SER A 8 -6.84 7.55 4.32
C SER A 8 -5.44 8.18 4.38
N GLY A 9 -4.50 7.55 5.10
CA GLY A 9 -3.10 8.00 5.17
C GLY A 9 -2.40 7.90 3.82
N LEU A 10 -2.66 6.84 3.06
CA LEU A 10 -2.15 6.64 1.71
C LEU A 10 -2.69 7.69 0.74
N ALA A 11 -4.00 7.94 0.77
CA ALA A 11 -4.66 8.98 -0.02
C ALA A 11 -4.06 10.37 0.27
N ALA A 12 -3.87 10.70 1.56
CA ALA A 12 -3.30 11.97 1.99
C ALA A 12 -1.82 12.13 1.56
N ARG A 13 -1.01 11.07 1.66
CA ARG A 13 0.42 11.12 1.27
C ARG A 13 0.65 11.19 -0.23
N LEU A 14 -0.19 10.52 -1.01
CA LEU A 14 -0.09 10.50 -2.48
C LEU A 14 -0.91 11.59 -3.17
N GLY A 15 -1.76 12.32 -2.42
CA GLY A 15 -2.68 13.31 -2.98
C GLY A 15 -3.74 12.69 -3.89
N LEU A 16 -4.19 11.47 -3.59
CA LEU A 16 -5.16 10.71 -4.39
C LEU A 16 -6.55 10.74 -3.75
N SER A 17 -7.59 10.45 -4.54
CA SER A 17 -8.92 10.18 -3.99
C SER A 17 -8.90 8.88 -3.16
N ILE A 18 -9.83 8.77 -2.21
CA ILE A 18 -9.97 7.56 -1.39
C ILE A 18 -10.21 6.33 -2.26
N GLU A 19 -11.01 6.43 -3.33
CA GLU A 19 -11.25 5.32 -4.28
C GLU A 19 -9.96 4.84 -4.93
N LYS A 20 -9.11 5.76 -5.42
CA LYS A 20 -7.79 5.38 -5.99
C LYS A 20 -6.87 4.77 -4.95
N ALA A 21 -6.88 5.29 -3.73
CA ALA A 21 -6.10 4.71 -2.63
C ALA A 21 -6.59 3.31 -2.27
N MET A 22 -7.90 3.04 -2.36
CA MET A 22 -8.47 1.71 -2.18
C MET A 22 -8.00 0.74 -3.27
N GLU A 23 -8.12 1.13 -4.55
CA GLU A 23 -7.67 0.30 -5.67
C GLU A 23 -6.21 -0.10 -5.53
N ILE A 24 -5.35 0.87 -5.19
CA ILE A 24 -3.93 0.64 -4.93
C ILE A 24 -3.73 -0.29 -3.74
N PHE A 25 -4.43 -0.04 -2.63
CA PHE A 25 -4.30 -0.84 -1.41
C PHE A 25 -4.65 -2.31 -1.67
N TYR A 26 -5.81 -2.59 -2.27
CA TYR A 26 -6.24 -3.96 -2.56
C TYR A 26 -5.40 -4.64 -3.65
N GLY A 27 -4.81 -3.87 -4.58
CA GLY A 27 -3.91 -4.38 -5.61
C GLY A 27 -2.47 -4.60 -5.16
N SER A 28 -2.10 -4.15 -3.95
CA SER A 28 -0.72 -4.22 -3.45
C SER A 28 -0.33 -5.62 -2.95
N ALA A 29 0.94 -5.99 -3.14
CA ALA A 29 1.55 -7.13 -2.49
C ALA A 29 1.56 -6.95 -0.97
N THR A 30 1.72 -5.72 -0.48
CA THR A 30 1.64 -5.38 0.95
C THR A 30 0.32 -5.86 1.57
N PHE A 31 -0.83 -5.63 0.91
CA PHE A 31 -2.12 -6.13 1.38
C PHE A 31 -2.19 -7.65 1.42
N GLN A 32 -1.69 -8.34 0.39
CA GLN A 32 -1.64 -9.81 0.36
C GLN A 32 -0.77 -10.37 1.49
N LEU A 33 0.32 -9.68 1.85
CA LEU A 33 1.18 -10.07 2.97
C LEU A 33 0.48 -9.89 4.33
N ILE A 34 -0.26 -8.79 4.49
CA ILE A 34 -1.08 -8.54 5.69
C ILE A 34 -2.17 -9.62 5.83
N GLU A 35 -2.88 -9.93 4.75
CA GLU A 35 -3.96 -10.95 4.74
C GLU A 35 -3.42 -12.35 5.05
N LYS A 36 -2.25 -12.70 4.49
CA LYS A 36 -1.56 -13.97 4.78
C LYS A 36 -0.90 -13.99 6.16
N GLY A 37 -0.90 -12.88 6.90
CA GLY A 37 -0.27 -12.76 8.21
C GLY A 37 1.25 -12.89 8.18
N ILE A 38 1.89 -12.69 7.03
CA ILE A 38 3.33 -12.89 6.85
C ILE A 38 4.08 -11.72 7.51
N ALA A 39 5.19 -12.04 8.19
CA ALA A 39 6.11 -11.09 8.82
C ALA A 39 5.49 -10.16 9.90
N ASP A 40 4.39 -10.59 10.53
CA ASP A 40 3.67 -9.81 11.56
C ASP A 40 3.29 -8.39 11.12
N LEU A 41 3.13 -8.17 9.81
CA LEU A 41 2.73 -6.87 9.24
C LEU A 41 1.36 -6.42 9.78
N HIS A 42 0.49 -7.37 10.10
CA HIS A 42 -0.79 -7.11 10.74
C HIS A 42 -0.66 -6.52 12.16
N ALA A 43 0.47 -6.69 12.85
CA ALA A 43 0.77 -6.08 14.15
C ALA A 43 1.54 -4.76 14.03
N ARG A 44 2.09 -4.46 12.85
CA ARG A 44 2.81 -3.20 12.60
C ARG A 44 1.88 -1.99 12.59
N SER A 45 2.47 -0.82 12.84
CA SER A 45 1.79 0.47 12.85
C SER A 45 1.20 0.80 11.47
N GLU A 46 0.07 1.51 11.47
CA GLU A 46 -0.60 1.98 10.25
C GLU A 46 0.34 2.80 9.36
N ILE A 47 1.18 3.66 9.98
CA ILE A 47 2.14 4.52 9.26
C ILE A 47 3.17 3.69 8.50
N TYR A 48 3.70 2.65 9.15
CA TYR A 48 4.70 1.77 8.53
C TYR A 48 4.13 1.07 7.30
N LEU A 49 2.89 0.59 7.38
CA LEU A 49 2.22 -0.07 6.25
C LEU A 49 1.98 0.90 5.09
N VAL A 50 1.62 2.15 5.38
CA VAL A 50 1.49 3.20 4.36
C VAL A 50 2.83 3.48 3.68
N ASP A 51 3.93 3.55 4.43
CA ASP A 51 5.25 3.78 3.87
C ASP A 51 5.69 2.61 2.97
N GLU A 52 5.45 1.36 3.38
CA GLU A 52 5.68 0.16 2.54
C GLU A 52 4.88 0.19 1.23
N LEU A 53 3.59 0.55 1.30
CA LEU A 53 2.74 0.73 0.11
C LEU A 53 3.31 1.77 -0.87
N ILE A 54 3.85 2.88 -0.35
CA ILE A 54 4.44 3.94 -1.17
C ILE A 54 5.76 3.48 -1.79
N LEU A 55 6.57 2.74 -1.04
CA LEU A 55 7.80 2.12 -1.53
C LEU A 55 7.49 1.12 -2.65
N GLU A 56 6.50 0.25 -2.46
CA GLU A 56 6.04 -0.72 -3.44
C GLU A 56 5.60 -0.04 -4.74
N LEU A 57 4.79 1.02 -4.65
CA LEU A 57 4.36 1.80 -5.82
C LEU A 57 5.53 2.46 -6.56
N SER A 58 6.50 2.98 -5.81
CA SER A 58 7.69 3.60 -6.37
C SER A 58 8.59 2.57 -7.06
N ALA A 59 8.66 1.36 -6.52
CA ALA A 59 9.37 0.23 -7.11
C ALA A 59 8.63 -0.33 -8.34
N ALA A 60 7.31 -0.48 -8.27
CA ALA A 60 6.47 -0.99 -9.36
C ALA A 60 6.47 -0.06 -10.59
N LYS A 61 6.47 1.27 -10.38
CA LYS A 61 6.61 2.26 -11.46
C LYS A 61 7.91 2.11 -12.26
N ASN A 62 8.97 1.56 -11.66
CA ASN A 62 10.23 1.32 -12.36
C ASN A 62 10.22 0.05 -13.23
N GLN A 63 9.22 -0.83 -13.10
CA GLN A 63 9.12 -2.04 -13.93
C GLN A 63 8.38 -1.83 -15.26
N SER A 64 7.70 -0.69 -15.46
CA SER A 64 7.10 -0.35 -16.77
C SER A 64 8.13 -0.03 -17.87
N ASN A 65 9.42 -0.02 -17.55
CA ASN A 65 10.51 0.27 -18.50
C ASN A 65 11.39 -0.95 -18.83
N ALA A 66 11.06 -2.15 -18.33
CA ALA A 66 11.85 -3.37 -18.54
C ALA A 66 11.23 -4.39 -19.51
N CYS A 67 10.23 -4.00 -20.30
CA CYS A 67 9.82 -4.74 -21.51
C CYS A 67 9.58 -3.72 -22.63
N ARG A 68 10.63 -3.41 -23.38
CA ARG A 68 10.54 -2.85 -24.72
C ARG A 68 11.48 -3.63 -25.64
#